data_AF-D2CGN5-F1
#
_entry.id   AF-D2CGN5-F1
#
_cell.length_a   1.000
_cell.length_b   1.000
_cell.length_c   1.000
_cell.angle_alpha   90.00
_cell.angle_beta   90.00
_cell.angle_gamma   90.00
#
_symmetry.space_group_name_H-M   'P 1'
#
loop_
_entity.id
_entity.type
_entity.pdbx_description
1 polymer ?
#
loop_
_entity_poly.entity_id
_entity_poly.type
_entity_poly.pdbx_seq_one_letter_code
_entity_poly.pdbx_strand_id
1 'polypeptide(L)'
;HLYNNYTRNWGIYAVCASVDSQIYSQCNIYEAGQKKMAFKYLTEKASDKEEARSGCIRSEGDLFITGTQAGLMTEAGEHSMFHPSEYYPTWTVAAPTDNLKQVLQHC
;
A
#
# COMPACT_ATOMS: atom_id res chain seq x y z
N HIS A 1 4.74 6.26 4.17
CA HIS A 1 3.64 5.81 5.06
C HIS A 1 2.32 6.28 4.47
N LEU A 2 1.41 5.35 4.17
CA LEU A 2 0.05 5.62 3.71
C LEU A 2 -0.89 5.08 4.79
N TYR A 3 -1.73 5.91 5.41
CA TYR A 3 -2.68 5.43 6.40
C TYR A 3 -4.05 6.09 6.32
N ASN A 4 -5.10 5.32 6.63
CA ASN A 4 -6.50 5.74 6.59
C ASN A 4 -6.95 6.47 5.31
N ASN A 5 -6.41 6.06 4.16
CA ASN A 5 -6.89 6.49 2.86
C ASN A 5 -8.02 5.57 2.39
N TYR A 6 -8.97 6.13 1.65
CA TYR A 6 -9.97 5.37 0.91
C TYR A 6 -9.70 5.49 -0.59
N THR A 7 -8.98 4.52 -1.15
CA THR A 7 -8.65 4.48 -2.57
C THR A 7 -9.68 3.62 -3.31
N ARG A 8 -10.28 4.17 -4.37
CA ARG A 8 -11.39 3.50 -5.07
C ARG A 8 -11.36 3.70 -6.58
N ASN A 9 -12.03 2.79 -7.29
CA ASN A 9 -12.29 2.88 -8.73
C ASN A 9 -11.04 3.09 -9.61
N TRP A 10 -9.88 2.56 -9.20
CA TRP A 10 -8.67 2.71 -10.00
C TRP A 10 -8.73 1.92 -11.31
N GLY A 11 -8.01 2.44 -12.32
CA GLY A 11 -7.88 1.81 -13.63
C GLY A 11 -6.99 0.57 -13.60
N ILE A 12 -5.75 0.73 -13.14
CA ILE A 12 -4.67 -0.28 -13.28
C ILE A 12 -4.28 -0.89 -11.93
N TYR A 13 -3.78 -0.08 -11.00
CA TYR A 13 -3.44 -0.45 -9.63
C TYR A 13 -3.72 0.73 -8.68
N ALA A 14 -3.78 0.48 -7.37
CA ALA A 14 -3.95 1.51 -6.36
C ALA A 14 -2.59 2.07 -5.88
N VAL A 15 -1.64 1.19 -5.57
CA VAL A 15 -0.30 1.56 -5.12
C VAL A 15 0.73 0.74 -5.89
N CYS A 16 1.82 1.38 -6.31
CA CYS A 16 2.92 0.72 -6.98
C CYS A 16 4.23 0.94 -6.22
N ALA A 17 4.94 -0.15 -5.94
CA ALA A 17 6.32 -0.11 -5.48
C ALA A 17 7.26 -0.32 -6.67
N SER A 18 7.98 0.75 -7.05
CA SER A 18 9.10 0.67 -7.99
C SER A 18 10.45 0.74 -7.25
N VAL A 19 11.57 0.85 -7.99
CA VAL A 19 12.95 0.71 -7.51
C VAL A 19 13.18 1.29 -6.11
N ASP A 20 13.64 0.44 -5.20
CA ASP A 20 14.06 0.76 -3.83
C ASP A 20 13.02 1.48 -2.95
N SER A 21 11.76 1.59 -3.40
CA SER A 21 10.69 2.18 -2.59
C SER A 21 10.31 1.29 -1.41
N GLN A 22 10.04 1.90 -0.25
CA GLN A 22 9.63 1.21 0.96
C GLN A 22 8.29 1.78 1.43
N ILE A 23 7.20 1.05 1.19
CA ILE A 23 5.83 1.55 1.41
C ILE A 23 5.18 0.84 2.58
N TYR A 24 4.96 1.58 3.67
CA TYR A 24 4.11 1.13 4.78
C TYR A 24 2.67 1.57 4.52
N SER A 25 1.80 0.62 4.21
CA SER A 25 0.35 0.79 4.05
C SER A 25 -0.35 0.31 5.32
N GLN A 26 -1.12 1.19 5.97
CA GLN A 26 -1.72 0.90 7.28
C GLN A 26 -3.17 1.36 7.36
N CYS A 27 -4.09 0.44 7.65
CA CYS A 27 -5.50 0.73 7.85
C CYS A 27 -6.15 1.57 6.73
N ASN A 28 -5.72 1.38 5.48
CA ASN A 28 -6.38 1.95 4.30
C ASN A 28 -7.57 1.07 3.86
N ILE A 29 -8.44 1.64 3.04
CA ILE A 29 -9.57 0.96 2.41
C ILE A 29 -9.36 0.97 0.89
N TYR A 30 -9.33 -0.21 0.29
CA TYR A 30 -9.13 -0.40 -1.14
C TYR A 30 -10.38 -1.02 -1.79
N GLU A 31 -11.03 -0.26 -2.67
CA GLU A 31 -12.23 -0.68 -3.39
C GLU A 31 -12.12 -0.48 -4.91
N ALA A 32 -11.72 -1.51 -5.63
CA ALA A 32 -11.64 -1.45 -7.09
C ALA A 32 -13.00 -1.48 -7.80
N GLY A 33 -14.07 -1.87 -7.08
CA GLY A 33 -15.39 -2.16 -7.64
C GLY A 33 -15.48 -3.46 -8.46
N GLN A 34 -14.36 -4.18 -8.62
CA GLN A 34 -14.25 -5.43 -9.37
C GLN A 34 -12.97 -6.18 -8.96
N LYS A 35 -12.76 -7.39 -9.46
CA LYS A 35 -11.56 -8.18 -9.15
C LYS A 35 -10.29 -7.55 -9.77
N LYS A 36 -9.57 -6.76 -8.98
CA LYS A 36 -8.29 -6.12 -9.34
C LYS A 36 -7.29 -6.17 -8.20
N MET A 37 -6.01 -6.09 -8.56
CA MET A 37 -4.92 -5.95 -7.61
C MET A 37 -4.84 -4.50 -7.12
N ALA A 38 -4.71 -4.32 -5.81
CA ALA A 38 -4.43 -3.02 -5.20
C ALA A 38 -2.95 -2.69 -5.35
N PHE A 39 -2.07 -3.65 -5.07
CA PHE A 39 -0.63 -3.45 -5.08
C PHE A 39 0.01 -4.02 -6.34
N LYS A 40 0.88 -3.20 -6.93
CA LYS A 40 1.73 -3.55 -8.08
C LYS A 40 3.18 -3.37 -7.70
N TYR A 41 4.02 -4.22 -8.28
CA TYR A 41 5.47 -4.11 -8.19
C TYR A 41 6.00 -3.93 -9.60
N LEU A 42 6.85 -2.94 -9.79
CA LEU A 42 7.56 -2.71 -11.04
C LEU A 42 9.05 -2.89 -10.77
N THR A 43 9.64 -3.81 -11.50
CA THR A 43 11.08 -4.05 -11.48
C THR A 43 11.71 -3.19 -12.55
N GLU A 44 12.51 -2.22 -12.13
CA GLU A 44 13.23 -1.34 -13.05
C GLU A 44 14.70 -1.27 -12.64
N LYS A 45 15.58 -0.96 -13.61
CA LYS A 45 17.02 -0.78 -13.35
C LYS A 45 17.31 0.71 -13.25
N ALA A 46 17.60 1.19 -12.04
CA ALA A 46 18.10 2.54 -11.85
C ALA A 46 19.50 2.69 -12.46
N SER A 47 19.83 3.88 -12.97
CA SER A 47 21.07 4.12 -13.71
C SER A 47 22.35 3.96 -12.87
N ASP A 48 22.23 4.06 -11.55
CA ASP A 48 23.28 3.92 -10.56
C ASP A 48 23.37 2.51 -9.95
N LYS A 49 22.54 1.56 -10.40
CA LYS A 49 22.49 0.19 -9.89
C LYS A 49 22.87 -0.82 -10.96
N GLU A 50 23.55 -1.88 -10.54
CA GLU A 50 23.92 -2.99 -11.44
C GLU A 50 22.73 -3.90 -11.77
N GLU A 51 21.78 -4.02 -10.84
CA GLU A 51 20.64 -4.94 -10.92
C GLU A 51 19.32 -4.18 -10.95
N ALA A 52 18.34 -4.72 -11.69
CA ALA A 52 16.96 -4.24 -11.64
C ALA A 52 16.30 -4.70 -10.34
N ARG A 53 15.56 -3.81 -9.68
CA ARG A 53 14.89 -4.10 -8.41
C ARG A 53 13.50 -3.49 -8.38
N SER A 54 12.62 -4.12 -7.61
CA SER A 54 11.35 -3.53 -7.20
C SER A 54 11.50 -2.97 -5.78
N GLY A 55 10.54 -2.15 -5.37
CA GLY A 55 10.38 -1.79 -3.97
C GLY A 55 9.64 -2.85 -3.17
N CYS A 56 9.37 -2.56 -1.90
CA CYS A 56 8.62 -3.40 -0.98
C CYS A 56 7.39 -2.67 -0.45
N ILE A 57 6.32 -3.44 -0.19
CA ILE A 57 5.09 -2.94 0.44
C ILE A 57 4.81 -3.82 1.64
N ARG A 58 4.68 -3.20 2.81
CA ARG A 58 4.09 -3.83 4.01
C ARG A 58 2.68 -3.30 4.16
N SER A 59 1.72 -4.22 4.29
CA SER A 59 0.31 -3.92 4.49
C SER A 59 -0.10 -4.40 5.88
N GLU A 60 -0.56 -3.47 6.72
CA GLU A 60 -0.98 -3.75 8.09
C GLU A 60 -2.41 -3.26 8.31
N GLY A 61 -3.32 -4.19 8.58
CA GLY A 61 -4.70 -3.86 8.88
C GLY A 61 -5.44 -3.16 7.74
N ASP A 62 -4.96 -3.21 6.49
CA ASP A 62 -5.68 -2.70 5.32
C ASP A 62 -6.91 -3.54 5.02
N LEU A 63 -7.98 -2.89 4.55
CA LEU A 63 -9.22 -3.53 4.14
C LEU A 63 -9.35 -3.54 2.61
N PHE A 64 -9.51 -4.73 2.03
CA PHE A 64 -9.76 -4.92 0.60
C PHE A 64 -11.20 -5.40 0.39
N ILE A 65 -12.01 -4.63 -0.33
CA ILE A 65 -13.44 -4.92 -0.51
C ILE A 65 -13.82 -5.11 -1.98
N THR A 66 -14.99 -5.71 -2.21
CA THR A 66 -15.60 -5.85 -3.54
C THR A 66 -14.70 -6.63 -4.52
N GLY A 67 -14.07 -7.70 -4.03
CA GLY A 67 -13.19 -8.57 -4.83
C GLY A 67 -11.79 -8.03 -5.09
N THR A 68 -11.45 -6.87 -4.53
CA THR A 68 -10.08 -6.33 -4.54
C THR A 68 -9.12 -7.34 -3.90
N GLN A 69 -7.97 -7.56 -4.52
CA GLN A 69 -6.91 -8.41 -4.02
C GLN A 69 -5.70 -7.56 -3.64
N ALA A 70 -5.02 -7.88 -2.54
CA ALA A 70 -3.87 -7.10 -2.08
C ALA A 70 -2.73 -7.11 -3.11
N GLY A 71 -2.28 -8.30 -3.52
CA GLY A 71 -1.14 -8.43 -4.45
C GLY A 71 0.22 -8.36 -3.81
N LEU A 72 0.33 -8.64 -2.51
CA LEU A 72 1.60 -8.74 -1.81
C LEU A 72 2.46 -9.86 -2.40
N MET A 73 3.76 -9.59 -2.54
CA MET A 73 4.74 -10.63 -2.88
C MET A 73 5.01 -11.50 -1.65
N THR A 74 5.19 -12.81 -1.87
CA THR A 74 5.45 -13.80 -0.80
C THR A 74 6.84 -13.64 -0.19
N GLU A 75 7.78 -13.04 -0.93
CA GLU A 75 9.15 -12.81 -0.51
C GLU A 75 9.31 -11.33 -0.12
N ALA A 76 9.06 -11.03 1.15
CA ALA A 76 9.48 -9.77 1.72
C ALA A 76 11.00 -9.84 1.91
N GLY A 77 11.76 -9.13 1.08
CA GLY A 77 13.18 -8.90 1.36
C GLY A 77 13.31 -8.28 2.75
N GLU A 78 13.83 -9.04 3.71
CA GLU A 78 13.97 -8.65 5.12
C GLU A 78 14.97 -7.51 5.37
N HIS A 79 15.64 -7.02 4.34
CA HIS A 79 16.64 -5.97 4.49
C HIS A 79 16.04 -4.59 4.21
N SER A 80 15.93 -3.79 5.28
CA SER A 80 15.51 -2.38 5.33
C SER A 80 14.07 -2.09 4.88
N MET A 81 13.08 -2.47 5.70
CA MET A 81 11.71 -1.99 5.53
C MET A 81 11.46 -0.76 6.41
N PHE A 82 11.12 0.37 5.79
CA PHE A 82 10.64 1.58 6.49
C PHE A 82 9.51 1.23 7.47
N HIS A 83 9.65 1.69 8.72
CA HIS A 83 8.59 1.62 9.73
C HIS A 83 8.28 3.02 10.30
N PRO A 84 7.00 3.47 10.36
CA PRO A 84 6.66 4.81 10.82
C PRO A 84 7.15 5.13 12.25
N SER A 85 7.21 4.14 13.14
CA SER A 85 7.68 4.33 14.53
C SER A 85 9.16 4.71 14.66
N GLU A 86 9.95 4.54 13.60
CA GLU A 86 11.36 4.99 13.58
C GLU A 86 11.47 6.51 13.40
N TYR A 87 10.42 7.15 12.88
CA TYR A 87 10.42 8.56 12.47
C TYR A 87 9.40 9.41 13.21
N TYR A 88 8.30 8.82 13.66
CA TYR A 88 7.23 9.51 14.37
C TYR A 88 6.91 8.79 15.68
N PRO A 89 6.77 9.51 16.80
CA PRO A 89 6.40 8.90 18.08
C PRO A 89 4.95 8.39 18.08
N THR A 90 4.04 9.09 17.38
CA THR A 90 2.61 8.75 17.28
C THR A 90 2.00 9.30 15.99
N TRP A 91 0.95 8.67 15.49
CA TRP A 91 0.11 9.18 14.39
C TRP A 91 -1.34 8.73 14.58
N THR A 92 -2.30 9.46 14.01
CA THR A 92 -3.73 9.20 14.17
C THR A 92 -4.19 8.11 13.21
N VAL A 93 -3.99 6.85 13.59
CA VAL A 93 -4.55 5.69 12.88
C VAL A 93 -5.85 5.23 13.51
N ALA A 94 -6.86 5.00 12.68
CA ALA A 94 -8.15 4.40 13.02
C ALA A 94 -8.34 3.08 12.26
N ALA A 95 -9.22 2.20 12.75
CA ALA A 95 -9.55 0.96 12.04
C ALA A 95 -10.32 1.27 10.72
N PRO A 96 -10.08 0.52 9.63
CA PRO A 96 -10.80 0.70 8.36
C PRO A 96 -12.23 0.17 8.46
N THR A 97 -13.13 0.98 9.01
CA THR A 97 -14.53 0.64 9.24
C THR A 97 -15.44 1.30 8.19
N ASP A 98 -16.69 0.83 8.08
CA ASP A 98 -17.69 1.49 7.24
C ASP A 98 -17.94 2.94 7.66
N ASN A 99 -17.87 3.25 8.96
CA ASN A 99 -17.99 4.62 9.45
C ASN A 99 -16.82 5.49 8.93
N LEU A 100 -15.58 5.00 9.03
CA LEU A 100 -14.43 5.70 8.47
C LEU A 100 -14.57 5.86 6.95
N LYS A 101 -15.01 4.82 6.25
CA LYS A 101 -15.28 4.83 4.80
C LYS A 101 -16.27 5.93 4.42
N GLN A 102 -17.39 6.03 5.14
CA GLN A 102 -18.40 7.06 4.90
C GLN A 102 -17.83 8.47 5.08
N VAL A 103 -17.07 8.70 6.16
CA VAL A 103 -16.39 9.98 6.38
C VAL A 103 -15.44 10.31 5.22
N LEU A 104 -14.55 9.39 4.87
CA LEU A 104 -13.56 9.56 3.80
C LEU A 104 -14.19 9.69 2.39
N GLN A 105 -15.43 9.23 2.21
CA GLN A 105 -16.14 9.36 0.93
C GLN A 105 -16.64 10.78 0.69
N HIS A 106 -16.82 11.58 1.74
CA HIS A 106 -17.39 12.92 1.71
C HIS A 106 -16.35 14.03 1.91
N CYS A 107 -15.11 13.67 2.23
CA CYS A 107 -13.96 14.58 2.28
C CYS A 107 -13.23 14.58 0.93
#